data_AF-F6DCN7-F1
#
_entry.id   AF-F6DCN7-F1
#
_cell.length_a   1.000
_cell.length_b   1.000
_cell.length_c   1.000
_cell.angle_alpha   90.00
_cell.angle_beta   90.00
_cell.angle_gamma   90.00
#
_symmetry.space_group_name_H-M   'P 1'
#
loop_
_entity.id
_entity.type
_entity.pdbx_description
1 polymer ?
#
loop_
_entity_poly.entity_id
_entity_poly.type
_entity_poly.pdbx_seq_one_letter_code
_entity_poly.pdbx_strand_id
1 'polypeptide(L)'
;MNRDHPIDPHFTDEATPLDATVDVAPVAGFGLHDSNWSESQWQDLIISFVENGLVNWKELGALILGHLNPSQTGTSLASSDGFKRRYGKGNTMRIVMDWAYAQTGQCQDCGSRLELQADHIESRELFTDPLEADYIENITLRCRRCNVVRRPSHEQGGKTFLTAESALMWILLVIKPRTYFDFVRLCRIYGMTMADIRMQEAWAMAHWLSRNDPPLYGIENDENASYDLLHWQTGEITRTDACETIPDNAKKLYENVRGNYSFAFLAKAEDGRIKLFNYPLRWIPFSTYDLGEMPPYALAIRYTPPNKKKGLAQRITPLPPSGDLIIVSHVVVAPNEHLVVGNVNHGDKTTIKDPVNLNGKLLDRKLQKQHDLQLSVASGEGY
;
A
#
# COMPACT_ATOMS: atom_id res chain seq x y z
N MET A 1 3.35 5.66 8.08
CA MET A 1 2.35 6.71 7.85
C MET A 1 2.78 7.96 8.58
N ASN A 2 3.24 8.94 7.80
CA ASN A 2 3.59 10.27 8.29
C ASN A 2 2.30 10.96 8.76
N ARG A 3 2.32 11.55 9.95
CA ARG A 3 1.11 12.04 10.64
C ARG A 3 0.69 13.47 10.25
N ASP A 4 1.48 14.12 9.39
CA ASP A 4 1.42 15.56 9.13
C ASP A 4 0.70 15.94 7.83
N HIS A 5 0.09 14.97 7.12
CA HIS A 5 -0.68 15.27 5.91
C HIS A 5 -2.19 15.27 6.19
N PRO A 6 -2.93 16.25 5.64
CA PRO A 6 -4.37 16.28 5.77
C PRO A 6 -4.93 14.96 5.26
N ILE A 7 -5.65 14.29 6.14
CA ILE A 7 -6.26 13.00 5.91
C ILE A 7 -7.38 13.26 4.93
N ASP A 8 -7.22 12.76 3.70
CA ASP A 8 -8.10 13.04 2.57
C ASP A 8 -9.55 12.73 2.96
N PRO A 9 -10.39 13.75 3.20
CA PRO A 9 -11.79 13.52 3.45
C PRO A 9 -12.43 13.05 2.15
N HIS A 10 -13.37 12.11 2.26
CA HIS A 10 -14.35 11.91 1.21
C HIS A 10 -15.00 13.27 0.90
N PHE A 11 -14.93 13.70 -0.36
CA PHE A 11 -15.53 14.97 -0.77
C PHE A 11 -17.02 14.80 -1.03
N THR A 12 -17.80 15.85 -0.83
CA THR A 12 -19.28 15.79 -0.93
C THR A 12 -19.80 15.41 -2.32
N ASP A 13 -18.97 15.55 -3.36
CA ASP A 13 -19.28 15.21 -4.74
C ASP A 13 -18.77 13.83 -5.16
N GLU A 14 -18.24 13.04 -4.23
CA GLU A 14 -17.67 11.72 -4.50
C GLU A 14 -18.63 10.60 -4.16
N ALA A 15 -18.63 9.56 -4.99
CA ALA A 15 -19.36 8.34 -4.71
C ALA A 15 -18.78 7.58 -3.50
N THR A 16 -19.68 7.03 -2.68
CA THR A 16 -19.33 6.03 -1.66
C THR A 16 -19.21 4.64 -2.30
N PRO A 17 -18.66 3.62 -1.59
CA PRO A 17 -18.68 2.24 -2.06
C PRO A 17 -20.07 1.69 -2.41
N LEU A 18 -21.14 2.24 -1.81
CA LEU A 18 -22.51 1.85 -2.12
C LEU A 18 -23.01 2.46 -3.45
N ASP A 19 -22.49 3.62 -3.84
CA ASP A 19 -22.88 4.32 -5.07
C ASP A 19 -22.14 3.78 -6.31
N ALA A 20 -20.89 3.34 -6.12
CA ALA A 20 -20.02 2.85 -7.19
C ALA A 20 -20.30 1.38 -7.56
N THR A 21 -21.41 1.16 -8.24
CA THR A 21 -21.90 -0.19 -8.61
C THR A 21 -21.23 -0.79 -9.85
N VAL A 22 -20.31 -0.06 -10.50
CA VAL A 22 -19.62 -0.52 -11.71
C VAL A 22 -18.38 -1.33 -11.34
N ASP A 23 -18.32 -2.56 -11.86
CA ASP A 23 -17.15 -3.43 -11.76
C ASP A 23 -16.13 -3.09 -12.85
N VAL A 24 -15.11 -2.32 -12.46
CA VAL A 24 -14.00 -1.90 -13.32
C VAL A 24 -12.91 -2.96 -13.49
N ALA A 25 -13.06 -4.14 -12.86
CA ALA A 25 -12.14 -5.26 -12.96
C ALA A 25 -12.87 -6.58 -12.66
N PRO A 26 -12.45 -7.71 -13.26
CA PRO A 26 -13.02 -9.01 -12.97
C PRO A 26 -12.68 -9.48 -11.54
N VAL A 27 -13.61 -10.22 -10.92
CA VAL A 27 -13.35 -10.91 -9.66
C VAL A 27 -12.43 -12.11 -9.94
N ALA A 28 -11.15 -11.95 -9.61
CA ALA A 28 -10.14 -12.96 -9.94
C ALA A 28 -10.01 -14.10 -8.91
N GLY A 29 -10.42 -13.88 -7.65
CA GLY A 29 -10.33 -14.88 -6.58
C GLY A 29 -8.89 -15.25 -6.15
N PHE A 30 -7.89 -14.53 -6.66
CA PHE A 30 -6.47 -14.72 -6.34
C PHE A 30 -5.94 -13.64 -5.38
N GLY A 31 -6.80 -12.71 -4.95
CA GLY A 31 -6.47 -11.55 -4.14
C GLY A 31 -5.20 -10.81 -4.58
N LEU A 32 -4.32 -10.48 -3.62
CA LEU A 32 -3.14 -9.61 -3.79
C LEU A 32 -1.94 -10.30 -4.49
N HIS A 33 -2.20 -11.22 -5.44
CA HIS A 33 -1.18 -11.99 -6.17
C HIS A 33 -1.38 -11.94 -7.68
N ASP A 34 -1.04 -10.79 -8.29
CA ASP A 34 -1.12 -10.56 -9.74
C ASP A 34 -0.33 -11.58 -10.58
N SER A 35 0.75 -12.15 -10.03
CA SER A 35 1.54 -13.19 -10.69
C SER A 35 0.77 -14.48 -10.98
N ASN A 36 -0.35 -14.71 -10.30
CA ASN A 36 -1.16 -15.91 -10.44
C ASN A 36 -2.27 -15.75 -11.50
N TRP A 37 -2.43 -14.55 -12.05
CA TRP A 37 -3.44 -14.28 -13.07
C TRP A 37 -3.08 -14.95 -14.39
N SER A 38 -4.07 -15.59 -15.01
CA SER A 38 -3.95 -16.12 -16.37
C SER A 38 -3.97 -15.00 -17.41
N GLU A 39 -3.48 -15.29 -18.62
CA GLU A 39 -3.57 -14.36 -19.76
C GLU A 39 -5.01 -13.92 -20.05
N SER A 40 -6.00 -14.82 -19.88
CA SER A 40 -7.41 -14.47 -20.08
C SER A 40 -7.90 -13.46 -19.04
N GLN A 41 -7.46 -13.56 -17.78
CA GLN A 41 -7.83 -12.59 -16.75
C GLN A 41 -7.22 -11.21 -17.01
N TRP A 42 -5.99 -11.15 -17.51
CA TRP A 42 -5.39 -9.90 -17.98
C TRP A 42 -6.15 -9.31 -19.16
N GLN A 43 -6.59 -10.15 -20.11
CA GLN A 43 -7.43 -9.71 -21.22
C GLN A 43 -8.77 -9.16 -20.72
N ASP A 44 -9.46 -9.86 -19.81
CA ASP A 44 -10.74 -9.45 -19.25
C ASP A 44 -10.63 -8.11 -18.51
N LEU A 45 -9.53 -7.89 -17.79
CA LEU A 45 -9.25 -6.59 -17.16
C LEU A 45 -9.18 -5.47 -18.20
N ILE A 46 -8.44 -5.67 -19.29
CA ILE A 46 -8.33 -4.65 -20.35
C ILE A 46 -9.68 -4.41 -21.04
N ILE A 47 -10.46 -5.47 -21.30
CA ILE A 47 -11.82 -5.36 -21.84
C ILE A 47 -12.68 -4.53 -20.89
N SER A 48 -12.65 -4.81 -19.59
CA SER A 48 -13.42 -4.07 -18.59
C SER A 48 -13.06 -2.58 -18.56
N PHE A 49 -11.78 -2.21 -18.77
CA PHE A 49 -11.40 -0.81 -18.86
C PHE A 49 -12.03 -0.11 -20.07
N VAL A 50 -12.17 -0.82 -21.19
CA VAL A 50 -12.80 -0.28 -22.40
C VAL A 50 -14.31 -0.20 -22.27
N GLU A 51 -14.95 -1.24 -21.76
CA GLU A 51 -16.41 -1.30 -21.57
C GLU A 51 -16.89 -0.24 -20.58
N ASN A 52 -16.10 0.05 -19.54
CA ASN A 52 -16.40 1.07 -18.53
C ASN A 52 -15.88 2.47 -18.90
N GLY A 53 -15.31 2.65 -20.09
CA GLY A 53 -14.91 3.96 -20.61
C GLY A 53 -13.69 4.59 -19.92
N LEU A 54 -12.85 3.81 -19.21
CA LEU A 54 -11.59 4.33 -18.66
C LEU A 54 -10.60 4.67 -19.78
N VAL A 55 -10.61 3.86 -20.83
CA VAL A 55 -9.78 4.01 -22.03
C VAL A 55 -10.56 3.47 -23.23
N ASN A 56 -10.13 3.78 -24.44
CA ASN A 56 -10.64 3.12 -25.65
C ASN A 56 -9.56 2.30 -26.37
N TRP A 57 -9.98 1.41 -27.28
CA TRP A 57 -9.06 0.57 -28.06
C TRP A 57 -8.02 1.36 -28.85
N LYS A 58 -8.35 2.58 -29.28
CA LYS A 58 -7.41 3.45 -30.00
C LYS A 58 -6.31 3.96 -29.07
N GLU A 59 -6.64 4.37 -27.85
CA GLU A 59 -5.67 4.78 -26.82
C GLU A 59 -4.77 3.62 -26.41
N LEU A 60 -5.36 2.44 -26.14
CA LEU A 60 -4.61 1.22 -25.84
C LEU A 60 -3.65 0.85 -26.98
N GLY A 61 -4.14 0.83 -28.22
CA GLY A 61 -3.33 0.58 -29.40
C GLY A 61 -2.21 1.60 -29.56
N ALA A 62 -2.50 2.89 -29.40
CA ALA A 62 -1.50 3.96 -29.48
C ALA A 62 -0.43 3.83 -28.38
N LEU A 63 -0.81 3.48 -27.15
CA LEU A 63 0.10 3.24 -26.03
C LEU A 63 1.02 2.05 -26.36
N ILE A 64 0.45 0.90 -26.76
CA ILE A 64 1.21 -0.29 -27.11
C ILE A 64 2.18 0.00 -28.26
N LEU A 65 1.72 0.64 -29.33
CA LEU A 65 2.58 1.03 -30.46
C LEU A 65 3.70 1.98 -30.03
N GLY A 66 3.42 2.93 -29.14
CA GLY A 66 4.41 3.82 -28.54
C GLY A 66 5.50 3.08 -27.75
N HIS A 67 5.13 2.01 -27.04
CA HIS A 67 6.06 1.19 -26.25
C HIS A 67 6.72 0.05 -27.03
N LEU A 68 6.17 -0.33 -28.19
CA LEU A 68 6.80 -1.22 -29.19
C LEU A 68 7.78 -0.48 -30.10
N ASN A 69 7.64 0.85 -30.22
CA ASN A 69 8.58 1.69 -30.95
C ASN A 69 9.99 1.39 -30.42
N PRO A 70 10.96 1.03 -31.29
CA PRO A 70 12.33 0.76 -30.87
C PRO A 70 12.79 1.88 -29.95
N SER A 71 13.18 1.49 -28.75
CA SER A 71 13.57 2.45 -27.75
C SER A 71 14.72 3.29 -28.29
N GLN A 72 14.76 4.58 -27.92
CA GLN A 72 15.87 5.49 -28.29
C GLN A 72 17.19 5.12 -27.56
N THR A 73 17.38 3.84 -27.28
CA THR A 73 18.49 3.25 -26.56
C THR A 73 19.79 3.43 -27.32
N GLY A 74 19.78 3.26 -28.64
CA GLY A 74 20.95 3.55 -29.47
C GLY A 74 21.43 5.00 -29.35
N THR A 75 20.51 5.96 -29.43
CA THR A 75 20.86 7.38 -29.26
C THR A 75 21.36 7.68 -27.85
N SER A 76 20.77 7.07 -26.83
CA SER A 76 21.20 7.24 -25.43
C SER A 76 22.63 6.76 -25.20
N LEU A 77 23.00 5.59 -25.73
CA LEU A 77 24.38 5.06 -25.69
C LEU A 77 25.34 5.93 -26.49
N ALA A 78 24.97 6.33 -27.71
CA ALA A 78 25.79 7.18 -28.56
C ALA A 78 26.02 8.58 -27.96
N SER A 79 25.11 9.02 -27.09
CA SER A 79 25.22 10.28 -26.35
C SER A 79 26.05 10.17 -25.06
N SER A 80 26.33 8.95 -24.57
CA SER A 80 27.11 8.71 -23.35
C SER A 80 28.59 9.04 -23.53
N ASP A 81 29.18 9.72 -22.54
CA ASP A 81 30.58 10.13 -22.57
C ASP A 81 31.56 8.96 -22.60
N GLY A 82 31.23 7.85 -21.92
CA GLY A 82 32.07 6.66 -21.93
C GLY A 82 32.16 6.02 -23.32
N PHE A 83 31.03 5.83 -23.98
CA PHE A 83 30.96 5.31 -25.35
C PHE A 83 31.62 6.26 -26.36
N LYS A 84 31.46 7.58 -26.20
CA LYS A 84 32.15 8.58 -27.04
C LYS A 84 33.67 8.54 -26.86
N ARG A 85 34.15 8.43 -25.61
CA ARG A 85 35.59 8.32 -25.31
C ARG A 85 36.18 7.04 -25.87
N ARG A 86 35.44 5.93 -25.80
CA ARG A 86 35.90 4.63 -26.29
C ARG A 86 35.96 4.55 -27.80
N TYR A 87 34.87 4.93 -28.47
CA TYR A 87 34.70 4.66 -29.91
C TYR A 87 34.98 5.87 -30.80
N GLY A 88 35.11 7.07 -30.22
CA GLY A 88 35.41 8.31 -30.93
C GLY A 88 34.19 8.99 -31.55
N LYS A 89 34.24 10.33 -31.62
CA LYS A 89 33.18 11.17 -32.20
C LYS A 89 32.99 10.81 -33.69
N GLY A 90 31.76 10.44 -34.07
CA GLY A 90 31.38 10.07 -35.44
C GLY A 90 31.34 8.56 -35.72
N ASN A 91 32.06 7.75 -34.94
CA ASN A 91 32.06 6.29 -35.08
C ASN A 91 31.18 5.58 -34.04
N THR A 92 30.99 6.19 -32.86
CA THR A 92 30.12 5.64 -31.81
C THR A 92 28.70 5.35 -32.31
N MET A 93 28.07 6.28 -33.03
CA MET A 93 26.71 6.08 -33.53
C MET A 93 26.61 4.90 -34.49
N ARG A 94 27.59 4.73 -35.38
CA ARG A 94 27.64 3.61 -36.32
C ARG A 94 27.70 2.28 -35.56
N ILE A 95 28.65 2.15 -34.64
CA ILE A 95 28.81 0.93 -33.82
C ILE A 95 27.55 0.63 -33.01
N VAL A 96 26.95 1.65 -32.40
CA VAL A 96 25.73 1.48 -31.61
C VAL A 96 24.54 1.07 -32.49
N MET A 97 24.42 1.61 -33.72
CA MET A 97 23.37 1.19 -34.64
C MET A 97 23.60 -0.23 -35.16
N ASP A 98 24.85 -0.60 -35.49
CA ASP A 98 25.22 -1.97 -35.87
C ASP A 98 24.82 -2.96 -34.76
N TRP A 99 25.08 -2.61 -33.49
CA TRP A 99 24.61 -3.38 -32.33
C TRP A 99 23.09 -3.42 -32.23
N ALA A 100 22.42 -2.27 -32.33
CA ALA A 100 20.96 -2.16 -32.14
C ALA A 100 20.20 -3.00 -33.18
N TYR A 101 20.64 -3.00 -34.44
CA TYR A 101 20.05 -3.81 -35.51
C TYR A 101 20.37 -5.30 -35.39
N ALA A 102 21.44 -5.68 -34.70
CA ALA A 102 21.75 -7.07 -34.42
C ALA A 102 20.91 -7.67 -33.27
N GLN A 103 20.18 -6.84 -32.51
CA GLN A 103 19.35 -7.32 -31.39
C GLN A 103 18.05 -7.99 -31.87
N THR A 104 17.55 -8.94 -31.08
CA THR A 104 16.26 -9.63 -31.32
C THR A 104 15.03 -8.72 -31.10
N GLY A 105 15.25 -7.53 -30.52
CA GLY A 105 14.19 -6.61 -30.11
C GLY A 105 13.35 -7.15 -28.94
N GLN A 106 13.93 -7.97 -28.07
CA GLN A 106 13.30 -8.54 -26.89
C GLN A 106 14.19 -8.34 -25.65
N CYS A 107 13.56 -8.31 -24.48
CA CYS A 107 14.25 -8.33 -23.20
C CYS A 107 15.02 -9.63 -23.06
N GLN A 108 16.31 -9.54 -22.75
CA GLN A 108 17.21 -10.67 -22.50
C GLN A 108 16.68 -11.62 -21.42
N ASP A 109 15.99 -11.09 -20.40
CA ASP A 109 15.62 -11.86 -19.22
C ASP A 109 14.19 -12.44 -19.29
N CYS A 110 13.24 -11.75 -19.94
CA CYS A 110 11.83 -12.15 -19.94
C CYS A 110 11.15 -12.17 -21.30
N GLY A 111 11.86 -11.88 -22.40
CA GLY A 111 11.32 -11.95 -23.76
C GLY A 111 10.33 -10.84 -24.15
N SER A 112 9.95 -9.95 -23.22
CA SER A 112 9.06 -8.82 -23.50
C SER A 112 9.62 -7.92 -24.61
N ARG A 113 8.73 -7.35 -25.45
CA ARG A 113 9.08 -6.34 -26.45
C ARG A 113 8.77 -4.90 -26.00
N LEU A 114 8.12 -4.75 -24.87
CA LEU A 114 7.66 -3.47 -24.36
C LEU A 114 8.70 -2.84 -23.43
N GLU A 115 8.84 -1.52 -23.51
CA GLU A 115 9.69 -0.70 -22.64
C GLU A 115 11.16 -1.15 -22.58
N LEU A 116 11.73 -1.55 -23.72
CA LEU A 116 13.12 -1.98 -23.79
C LEU A 116 14.08 -0.83 -23.51
N GLN A 117 15.13 -1.10 -22.75
CA GLN A 117 16.20 -0.20 -22.39
C GLN A 117 17.54 -0.89 -22.66
N ALA A 118 18.54 -0.12 -23.07
CA ALA A 118 19.91 -0.59 -23.12
C ALA A 118 20.46 -0.61 -21.69
N ASP A 119 21.05 -1.73 -21.31
CA ASP A 119 21.62 -1.93 -19.99
C ASP A 119 22.92 -2.74 -20.12
N HIS A 120 23.84 -2.51 -19.20
CA HIS A 120 25.11 -3.23 -19.18
C HIS A 120 24.88 -4.71 -18.82
N ILE A 121 25.56 -5.67 -19.45
CA ILE A 121 25.47 -7.09 -19.08
C ILE A 121 26.10 -7.28 -17.70
N GLU A 122 27.33 -6.81 -17.50
CA GLU A 122 27.97 -6.65 -16.20
C GLU A 122 27.85 -5.20 -15.75
N SER A 123 27.38 -4.98 -14.52
CA SER A 123 27.09 -3.63 -14.05
C SER A 123 28.36 -2.80 -13.87
N ARG A 124 28.26 -1.48 -14.07
CA ARG A 124 29.43 -0.57 -14.02
C ARG A 124 30.17 -0.62 -12.69
N GLU A 125 29.47 -0.90 -11.61
CA GLU A 125 29.99 -0.98 -10.25
C GLU A 125 30.95 -2.16 -10.02
N LEU A 126 30.96 -3.15 -10.93
CA LEU A 126 31.87 -4.30 -10.86
C LEU A 126 33.25 -4.00 -11.47
N PHE A 127 33.41 -2.88 -12.17
CA PHE A 127 34.66 -2.51 -12.86
C PHE A 127 35.45 -1.49 -12.06
N THR A 128 36.78 -1.62 -12.06
CA THR A 128 37.67 -0.66 -11.39
C THR A 128 37.72 0.66 -12.18
N ASP A 129 37.80 0.59 -13.52
CA ASP A 129 37.57 1.73 -14.40
C ASP A 129 36.16 1.61 -15.00
N PRO A 130 35.23 2.54 -14.70
CA PRO A 130 33.89 2.52 -15.28
C PRO A 130 33.85 2.56 -16.81
N LEU A 131 34.93 2.98 -17.48
CA LEU A 131 35.03 2.94 -18.94
C LEU A 131 35.11 1.49 -19.46
N GLU A 132 35.63 0.55 -18.67
CA GLU A 132 35.67 -0.89 -19.00
C GLU A 132 34.29 -1.52 -19.06
N ALA A 133 33.28 -0.92 -18.42
CA ALA A 133 31.91 -1.36 -18.60
C ALA A 133 31.33 -0.90 -19.95
N ASP A 134 31.78 0.23 -20.49
CA ASP A 134 31.20 0.89 -21.69
C ASP A 134 31.70 0.28 -23.02
N TYR A 135 31.81 -1.05 -23.10
CA TYR A 135 31.94 -1.79 -24.35
C TYR A 135 30.57 -2.13 -24.91
N ILE A 136 30.38 -2.06 -26.24
CA ILE A 136 29.11 -2.38 -26.90
C ILE A 136 28.75 -3.85 -26.73
N GLU A 137 29.75 -4.72 -26.63
CA GLU A 137 29.62 -6.15 -26.34
C GLU A 137 29.11 -6.41 -24.92
N ASN A 138 29.27 -5.45 -24.02
CA ASN A 138 28.72 -5.48 -22.67
C ASN A 138 27.34 -4.80 -22.59
N ILE A 139 26.62 -4.60 -23.71
CA ILE A 139 25.27 -4.02 -23.71
C ILE A 139 24.25 -5.02 -24.24
N THR A 140 23.10 -5.08 -23.57
CA THR A 140 21.94 -5.86 -23.98
C THR A 140 20.64 -5.05 -23.83
N LEU A 141 19.53 -5.57 -24.36
CA LEU A 141 18.19 -5.03 -24.16
C LEU A 141 17.51 -5.68 -22.96
N ARG A 142 16.98 -4.87 -22.05
CA ARG A 142 16.12 -5.32 -20.95
C ARG A 142 14.87 -4.46 -20.86
N CYS A 143 13.73 -5.04 -20.52
CA CYS A 143 12.56 -4.22 -20.18
C CYS A 143 12.81 -3.45 -18.88
N ARG A 144 12.08 -2.35 -18.68
CA ARG A 144 12.17 -1.51 -17.49
C ARG A 144 12.09 -2.31 -16.18
N ARG A 145 11.21 -3.32 -16.12
CA ARG A 145 11.08 -4.22 -14.96
C ARG A 145 12.38 -4.96 -14.66
N CYS A 146 12.90 -5.71 -15.63
CA CYS A 146 14.11 -6.52 -15.47
C CYS A 146 15.35 -5.64 -15.20
N ASN A 147 15.42 -4.44 -15.79
CA ASN A 147 16.47 -3.46 -15.50
C ASN A 147 16.44 -3.01 -14.03
N VAL A 148 15.27 -2.66 -13.48
CA VAL A 148 15.15 -2.15 -12.11
C VAL A 148 15.67 -3.13 -11.06
N VAL A 149 15.48 -4.44 -11.24
CA VAL A 149 15.95 -5.49 -10.31
C VAL A 149 17.47 -5.41 -10.06
N ARG A 150 18.23 -4.96 -11.06
CA ARG A 150 19.69 -4.96 -11.03
C ARG A 150 20.28 -3.70 -10.40
N ARG A 151 19.47 -2.68 -10.17
CA ARG A 151 19.94 -1.41 -9.61
C ARG A 151 20.23 -1.59 -8.12
N PRO A 152 21.44 -1.29 -7.63
CA PRO A 152 21.76 -1.43 -6.20
C PRO A 152 20.83 -0.64 -5.28
N SER A 153 20.28 0.47 -5.78
CA SER A 153 19.29 1.29 -5.06
C SER A 153 17.91 0.65 -4.90
N HIS A 154 17.65 -0.48 -5.56
CA HIS A 154 16.39 -1.21 -5.58
C HIS A 154 16.62 -2.64 -5.08
N GLU A 155 17.16 -2.81 -3.87
CA GLU A 155 17.40 -4.11 -3.20
C GLU A 155 16.17 -5.03 -3.11
N GLN A 156 14.98 -4.49 -3.35
CA GLN A 156 13.70 -5.21 -3.34
C GLN A 156 13.04 -5.25 -4.73
N GLY A 157 13.75 -4.80 -5.78
CA GLY A 157 13.29 -4.85 -7.16
C GLY A 157 13.07 -6.29 -7.59
N GLY A 158 12.01 -6.53 -8.39
CA GLY A 158 11.70 -7.86 -8.93
C GLY A 158 11.01 -8.82 -7.95
N LYS A 159 10.71 -8.37 -6.71
CA LYS A 159 9.85 -9.12 -5.79
C LYS A 159 8.38 -9.10 -6.20
N THR A 160 7.98 -8.07 -6.94
CA THR A 160 6.64 -7.91 -7.49
C THR A 160 6.65 -8.27 -8.97
N PHE A 161 5.55 -8.83 -9.47
CA PHE A 161 5.45 -9.18 -10.88
C PHE A 161 5.24 -7.94 -11.76
N LEU A 162 4.46 -6.96 -11.29
CA LEU A 162 4.32 -5.64 -11.91
C LEU A 162 5.41 -4.64 -11.48
N THR A 163 5.61 -3.60 -12.31
CA THR A 163 6.36 -2.40 -11.91
C THR A 163 5.56 -1.63 -10.85
N ALA A 164 6.21 -0.77 -10.07
CA ALA A 164 5.54 -0.05 -8.98
C ALA A 164 4.35 0.80 -9.46
N GLU A 165 4.48 1.48 -10.61
CA GLU A 165 3.39 2.29 -11.18
C GLU A 165 2.19 1.44 -11.62
N SER A 166 2.44 0.32 -12.30
CA SER A 166 1.38 -0.59 -12.73
C SER A 166 0.72 -1.28 -11.54
N ALA A 167 1.50 -1.69 -10.54
CA ALA A 167 1.00 -2.31 -9.33
C ALA A 167 0.13 -1.36 -8.49
N LEU A 168 0.45 -0.05 -8.45
CA LEU A 168 -0.41 0.94 -7.76
C LEU A 168 -1.81 0.96 -8.39
N MET A 169 -1.88 1.02 -9.73
CA MET A 169 -3.16 1.02 -10.44
C MET A 169 -3.86 -0.34 -10.36
N TRP A 170 -3.12 -1.44 -10.40
CA TRP A 170 -3.69 -2.77 -10.27
C TRP A 170 -4.33 -2.95 -8.89
N ILE A 171 -3.64 -2.60 -7.79
CA ILE A 171 -4.23 -2.66 -6.43
C ILE A 171 -5.46 -1.76 -6.35
N LEU A 172 -5.40 -0.55 -6.91
CA LEU A 172 -6.52 0.38 -6.91
C LEU A 172 -7.72 -0.22 -7.66
N LEU A 173 -7.56 -0.64 -8.91
CA LEU A 173 -8.68 -1.03 -9.77
C LEU A 173 -9.19 -2.46 -9.53
N VAL A 174 -8.34 -3.36 -9.06
CA VAL A 174 -8.68 -4.77 -8.85
C VAL A 174 -9.09 -5.05 -7.41
N ILE A 175 -8.34 -4.54 -6.42
CA ILE A 175 -8.68 -4.76 -4.99
C ILE A 175 -9.68 -3.71 -4.49
N LYS A 176 -9.76 -2.55 -5.15
CA LYS A 176 -10.68 -1.43 -4.84
C LYS A 176 -10.70 -1.06 -3.35
N PRO A 177 -9.55 -0.73 -2.73
CA PRO A 177 -9.51 -0.25 -1.36
C PRO A 177 -10.43 0.95 -1.15
N ARG A 178 -11.23 0.92 -0.09
CA ARG A 178 -12.23 1.96 0.21
C ARG A 178 -11.60 3.21 0.83
N THR A 179 -10.42 3.06 1.43
CA THR A 179 -9.69 4.16 2.07
C THR A 179 -8.26 4.25 1.58
N TYR A 180 -7.70 5.46 1.63
CA TYR A 180 -6.28 5.67 1.40
C TYR A 180 -5.40 4.84 2.36
N PHE A 181 -5.79 4.68 3.62
CA PHE A 181 -5.01 3.91 4.58
C PHE A 181 -4.91 2.43 4.21
N ASP A 182 -6.00 1.84 3.71
CA ASP A 182 -6.01 0.47 3.25
C ASP A 182 -5.27 0.31 1.93
N PHE A 183 -5.40 1.29 1.01
CA PHE A 183 -4.61 1.32 -0.21
C PHE A 183 -3.10 1.29 0.10
N VAL A 184 -2.64 2.12 1.04
CA VAL A 184 -1.24 2.12 1.48
C VAL A 184 -0.85 0.76 2.07
N ARG A 185 -1.68 0.16 2.92
CA ARG A 185 -1.39 -1.16 3.52
C ARG A 185 -1.27 -2.25 2.47
N LEU A 186 -2.21 -2.32 1.54
CA LEU A 186 -2.18 -3.24 0.41
C LEU A 186 -0.89 -3.06 -0.38
N CYS A 187 -0.50 -1.82 -0.70
CA CYS A 187 0.78 -1.55 -1.35
C CYS A 187 1.99 -2.05 -0.55
N ARG A 188 1.96 -1.94 0.80
CA ARG A 188 3.05 -2.45 1.65
C ARG A 188 3.11 -3.97 1.68
N ILE A 189 1.96 -4.64 1.80
CA ILE A 189 1.88 -6.10 1.77
C ILE A 189 2.32 -6.64 0.40
N TYR A 190 1.91 -5.95 -0.67
CA TYR A 190 2.35 -6.23 -2.04
C TYR A 190 3.88 -6.13 -2.20
N GLY A 191 4.56 -5.38 -1.32
CA GLY A 191 6.02 -5.30 -1.28
C GLY A 191 6.59 -3.93 -1.68
N MET A 192 5.76 -2.91 -1.84
CA MET A 192 6.23 -1.57 -2.19
C MET A 192 6.92 -0.88 -1.02
N THR A 193 8.07 -0.26 -1.30
CA THR A 193 8.97 0.33 -0.29
C THR A 193 9.17 1.84 -0.47
N MET A 194 8.64 2.40 -1.56
CA MET A 194 8.68 3.84 -1.86
C MET A 194 7.95 4.69 -0.82
N ALA A 195 8.20 6.00 -0.82
CA ALA A 195 7.53 6.93 0.10
C ALA A 195 6.01 6.96 -0.11
N ASP A 196 5.26 7.16 0.98
CA ASP A 196 3.78 7.25 0.98
C ASP A 196 3.26 8.29 -0.04
N ILE A 197 4.03 9.34 -0.33
CA ILE A 197 3.65 10.39 -1.31
C ILE A 197 3.30 9.81 -2.69
N ARG A 198 3.98 8.77 -3.16
CA ARG A 198 3.65 8.16 -4.46
C ARG A 198 2.33 7.40 -4.42
N MET A 199 1.97 6.85 -3.26
CA MET A 199 0.67 6.22 -3.05
C MET A 199 -0.42 7.29 -2.97
N GLN A 200 -0.13 8.44 -2.37
CA GLN A 200 -1.04 9.59 -2.36
C GLN A 200 -1.29 10.13 -3.77
N GLU A 201 -0.23 10.27 -4.59
CA GLU A 201 -0.36 10.67 -5.99
C GLU A 201 -1.20 9.65 -6.79
N ALA A 202 -1.01 8.35 -6.55
CA ALA A 202 -1.82 7.31 -7.18
C ALA A 202 -3.29 7.32 -6.68
N TRP A 203 -3.53 7.68 -5.42
CA TRP A 203 -4.86 7.77 -4.82
C TRP A 203 -5.73 8.86 -5.46
N ALA A 204 -5.13 9.87 -6.11
CA ALA A 204 -5.88 10.85 -6.89
C ALA A 204 -6.77 10.19 -7.97
N MET A 205 -6.37 9.04 -8.51
CA MET A 205 -7.19 8.28 -9.45
C MET A 205 -8.52 7.84 -8.83
N ALA A 206 -8.56 7.44 -7.56
CA ALA A 206 -9.82 7.09 -6.88
C ALA A 206 -10.76 8.30 -6.84
N HIS A 207 -10.23 9.49 -6.53
CA HIS A 207 -11.00 10.73 -6.47
C HIS A 207 -11.53 11.17 -7.85
N TRP A 208 -10.80 10.89 -8.93
CA TRP A 208 -11.29 11.16 -10.29
C TRP A 208 -12.40 10.18 -10.69
N LEU A 209 -12.18 8.89 -10.45
CA LEU A 209 -13.12 7.83 -10.81
C LEU A 209 -14.41 7.85 -9.98
N SER A 210 -14.37 8.34 -8.74
CA SER A 210 -15.55 8.50 -7.90
C SER A 210 -16.50 9.61 -8.36
N ARG A 211 -16.01 10.53 -9.20
CA ARG A 211 -16.79 11.62 -9.81
C ARG A 211 -17.27 11.30 -11.23
N ASN A 212 -16.96 10.12 -11.75
CA ASN A 212 -17.49 9.69 -13.04
C ASN A 212 -19.01 9.52 -12.98
N ASP A 213 -19.66 9.55 -14.16
CA ASP A 213 -21.08 9.26 -14.31
C ASP A 213 -21.28 8.14 -15.35
N PRO A 214 -21.61 6.91 -14.92
CA PRO A 214 -21.77 6.46 -13.52
C PRO A 214 -20.42 6.40 -12.76
N PRO A 215 -20.42 6.44 -11.41
CA PRO A 215 -19.19 6.34 -10.64
C PRO A 215 -18.48 5.00 -10.81
N LEU A 216 -17.17 5.06 -11.02
CA LEU A 216 -16.32 3.89 -11.27
C LEU A 216 -15.54 3.44 -10.03
N TYR A 217 -15.55 4.27 -8.98
CA TYR A 217 -14.85 4.01 -7.74
C TYR A 217 -15.60 4.59 -6.55
N GLY A 218 -15.59 3.90 -5.41
CA GLY A 218 -16.21 4.37 -4.17
C GLY A 218 -15.15 4.68 -3.12
N ILE A 219 -15.23 5.87 -2.51
CA ILE A 219 -14.35 6.29 -1.41
C ILE A 219 -15.16 6.31 -0.13
N GLU A 220 -14.64 5.70 0.93
CA GLU A 220 -15.33 5.58 2.21
C GLU A 220 -15.64 6.93 2.84
N ASN A 221 -16.88 7.11 3.30
CA ASN A 221 -17.31 8.28 4.04
C ASN A 221 -17.41 7.96 5.53
N ASP A 222 -16.26 7.87 6.19
CA ASP A 222 -16.15 7.55 7.62
C ASP A 222 -16.96 8.50 8.52
N GLU A 223 -17.27 9.72 8.09
CA GLU A 223 -18.07 10.67 8.87
C GLU A 223 -19.55 10.27 8.95
N ASN A 224 -20.06 9.58 7.93
CA ASN A 224 -21.47 9.23 7.78
C ASN A 224 -21.74 7.71 7.77
N ALA A 225 -20.69 6.89 7.83
CA ALA A 225 -20.78 5.44 7.86
C ALA A 225 -20.66 4.86 9.28
N SER A 226 -21.15 3.63 9.44
CA SER A 226 -21.08 2.84 10.67
C SER A 226 -20.53 1.44 10.37
N TYR A 227 -19.81 0.88 11.34
CA TYR A 227 -19.09 -0.39 11.19
C TYR A 227 -19.23 -1.28 12.41
N ASP A 228 -19.06 -2.58 12.17
CA ASP A 228 -18.83 -3.54 13.24
C ASP A 228 -17.31 -3.72 13.43
N LEU A 229 -16.86 -3.72 14.68
CA LEU A 229 -15.45 -3.95 15.02
C LEU A 229 -15.24 -5.43 15.32
N LEU A 230 -14.26 -6.03 14.64
CA LEU A 230 -13.95 -7.44 14.75
C LEU A 230 -12.62 -7.63 15.47
N HIS A 231 -12.58 -8.61 16.37
CA HIS A 231 -11.38 -9.08 17.04
C HIS A 231 -11.10 -10.53 16.67
N TRP A 232 -9.94 -10.73 16.07
CA TRP A 232 -9.53 -12.02 15.54
C TRP A 232 -8.86 -12.87 16.62
N GLN A 233 -8.86 -14.19 16.44
CA GLN A 233 -8.21 -15.11 17.38
C GLN A 233 -6.70 -14.83 17.58
N THR A 234 -6.07 -14.24 16.58
CA THR A 234 -4.64 -13.84 16.58
C THR A 234 -4.40 -12.46 17.22
N GLY A 235 -5.47 -11.78 17.67
CA GLY A 235 -5.43 -10.54 18.44
C GLY A 235 -5.67 -9.27 17.63
N GLU A 236 -5.54 -9.33 16.30
CA GLU A 236 -5.75 -8.18 15.42
C GLU A 236 -7.18 -7.65 15.50
N ILE A 237 -7.33 -6.38 15.14
CA ILE A 237 -8.62 -5.69 15.05
C ILE A 237 -8.82 -5.22 13.60
N THR A 238 -9.98 -5.54 13.04
CA THR A 238 -10.44 -5.02 11.74
C THR A 238 -11.84 -4.43 11.91
N ARG A 239 -12.34 -3.82 10.84
CA ARG A 239 -13.74 -3.40 10.72
C ARG A 239 -14.39 -4.03 9.51
N THR A 240 -15.71 -4.12 9.54
CA THR A 240 -16.55 -4.62 8.43
C THR A 240 -17.82 -3.77 8.38
N ASP A 241 -18.58 -3.84 7.28
CA ASP A 241 -19.82 -3.09 7.21
C ASP A 241 -20.80 -3.54 8.29
N ALA A 242 -21.58 -2.61 8.83
CA ALA A 242 -22.56 -2.95 9.85
C ALA A 242 -23.53 -4.02 9.33
N CYS A 243 -23.85 -5.00 10.18
CA CYS A 243 -24.75 -6.11 9.88
C CYS A 243 -24.23 -7.17 8.89
N GLU A 244 -22.96 -7.12 8.48
CA GLU A 244 -22.36 -8.23 7.73
C GLU A 244 -22.19 -9.49 8.59
N THR A 245 -22.16 -10.64 7.92
CA THR A 245 -21.88 -11.93 8.55
C THR A 245 -20.46 -11.94 9.13
N ILE A 246 -20.34 -12.25 10.41
CA ILE A 246 -19.04 -12.33 11.10
C ILE A 246 -18.37 -13.65 10.69
N PRO A 247 -17.09 -13.63 10.26
CA PRO A 247 -16.32 -14.85 10.05
C PRO A 247 -16.17 -15.70 11.33
N ASP A 248 -16.19 -17.03 11.21
CA ASP A 248 -16.15 -17.96 12.36
C ASP A 248 -14.94 -17.79 13.29
N ASN A 249 -13.83 -17.28 12.77
CA ASN A 249 -12.58 -17.02 13.49
C ASN A 249 -12.45 -15.57 14.02
N ALA A 250 -13.53 -14.78 13.94
CA ALA A 250 -13.61 -13.42 14.48
C ALA A 250 -14.72 -13.32 15.54
N LYS A 251 -14.51 -12.44 16.52
CA LYS A 251 -15.52 -12.03 17.50
C LYS A 251 -15.86 -10.58 17.28
N LYS A 252 -17.14 -10.25 17.23
CA LYS A 252 -17.55 -8.85 17.20
C LYS A 252 -17.35 -8.22 18.59
N LEU A 253 -16.60 -7.13 18.65
CA LEU A 253 -16.39 -6.34 19.87
C LEU A 253 -17.45 -5.26 20.05
N TYR A 254 -17.81 -4.60 18.95
CA TYR A 254 -18.80 -3.52 18.92
C TYR A 254 -19.60 -3.59 17.64
N GLU A 255 -20.86 -3.16 17.71
CA GLU A 255 -21.75 -3.09 16.56
C GLU A 255 -22.10 -1.64 16.25
N ASN A 256 -22.32 -1.34 14.96
CA ASN A 256 -22.86 -0.07 14.48
C ASN A 256 -22.11 1.17 15.02
N VAL A 257 -20.79 1.11 15.01
CA VAL A 257 -19.92 2.19 15.48
C VAL A 257 -19.63 3.17 14.36
N ARG A 258 -19.87 4.47 14.60
CA ARG A 258 -19.61 5.52 13.60
C ARG A 258 -18.13 5.63 13.25
N GLY A 259 -17.81 5.76 11.96
CA GLY A 259 -16.44 5.81 11.45
C GLY A 259 -15.57 6.97 11.96
N ASN A 260 -16.20 8.07 12.37
CA ASN A 260 -15.52 9.22 12.97
C ASN A 260 -15.16 9.04 14.45
N TYR A 261 -15.51 7.90 15.06
CA TYR A 261 -15.15 7.59 16.45
C TYR A 261 -13.71 7.05 16.52
N SER A 262 -13.26 6.80 17.74
CA SER A 262 -11.99 6.13 18.00
C SER A 262 -12.18 4.90 18.88
N PHE A 263 -11.29 3.92 18.73
CA PHE A 263 -11.23 2.71 19.53
C PHE A 263 -10.01 2.79 20.46
N ALA A 264 -10.28 2.86 21.76
CA ALA A 264 -9.27 2.89 22.80
C ALA A 264 -9.22 1.55 23.52
N PHE A 265 -8.02 1.05 23.80
CA PHE A 265 -7.84 -0.21 24.53
C PHE A 265 -6.56 -0.21 25.36
N LEU A 266 -6.64 -0.90 26.50
CA LEU A 266 -5.52 -1.32 27.30
C LEU A 266 -5.10 -2.72 26.86
N ALA A 267 -3.82 -2.90 26.58
CA ALA A 267 -3.25 -4.21 26.31
C ALA A 267 -2.09 -4.51 27.26
N LYS A 268 -2.08 -5.72 27.80
CA LYS A 268 -1.03 -6.23 28.67
C LYS A 268 -0.03 -7.04 27.85
N ALA A 269 1.25 -6.71 27.95
CA ALA A 269 2.35 -7.48 27.36
C ALA A 269 2.75 -8.66 28.27
N GLU A 270 3.54 -9.61 27.74
CA GLU A 270 4.03 -10.77 28.51
C GLU A 270 4.76 -10.38 29.80
N ASP A 271 5.53 -9.29 29.76
CA ASP A 271 6.25 -8.75 30.92
C ASP A 271 5.32 -8.09 31.97
N GLY A 272 4.02 -8.18 31.78
CA GLY A 272 2.98 -7.67 32.66
C GLY A 272 2.68 -6.19 32.49
N ARG A 273 3.44 -5.44 31.68
CA ARG A 273 3.23 -4.01 31.48
C ARG A 273 1.98 -3.74 30.66
N ILE A 274 1.19 -2.77 31.10
CA ILE A 274 -0.02 -2.33 30.42
C ILE A 274 0.28 -1.11 29.55
N LYS A 275 -0.11 -1.19 28.29
CA LYS A 275 -0.01 -0.10 27.32
C LYS A 275 -1.41 0.36 26.95
N LEU A 276 -1.58 1.67 26.82
CA LEU A 276 -2.77 2.26 26.27
C LEU A 276 -2.59 2.46 24.76
N PHE A 277 -3.66 2.29 24.01
CA PHE A 277 -3.76 2.55 22.59
C PHE A 277 -5.05 3.33 22.33
N ASN A 278 -5.05 4.19 21.33
CA ASN A 278 -6.24 4.87 20.85
C ASN A 278 -6.15 5.11 19.35
N TYR A 279 -6.98 4.41 18.59
CA TYR A 279 -6.97 4.49 17.13
C TYR A 279 -8.22 5.18 16.62
N PRO A 280 -8.10 6.19 15.75
CA PRO A 280 -9.22 6.59 14.90
C PRO A 280 -9.77 5.36 14.16
N LEU A 281 -11.09 5.17 14.11
CA LEU A 281 -11.65 3.99 13.45
C LEU A 281 -11.34 3.93 11.96
N ARG A 282 -11.24 5.08 11.30
CA ARG A 282 -10.71 5.22 9.94
C ARG A 282 -9.30 4.62 9.72
N TRP A 283 -8.55 4.38 10.79
CA TRP A 283 -7.25 3.71 10.71
C TRP A 283 -7.37 2.20 10.89
N ILE A 284 -8.49 1.66 11.35
CA ILE A 284 -8.67 0.21 11.45
C ILE A 284 -9.02 -0.31 10.06
N PRO A 285 -8.28 -1.30 9.53
CA PRO A 285 -8.50 -1.75 8.16
C PRO A 285 -9.80 -2.51 8.01
N PHE A 286 -10.40 -2.45 6.82
CA PHE A 286 -11.49 -3.35 6.46
C PHE A 286 -10.99 -4.78 6.27
N SER A 287 -11.81 -5.77 6.69
CA SER A 287 -11.55 -7.20 6.47
C SER A 287 -12.29 -7.78 5.25
N THR A 288 -12.90 -6.94 4.42
CA THR A 288 -13.73 -7.39 3.29
C THR A 288 -12.96 -7.57 1.98
N TYR A 289 -11.68 -7.18 1.93
CA TYR A 289 -10.88 -7.29 0.71
C TYR A 289 -10.47 -8.73 0.42
N ASP A 290 -10.46 -9.10 -0.86
CA ASP A 290 -9.86 -10.36 -1.33
C ASP A 290 -8.33 -10.26 -1.25
N LEU A 291 -7.74 -10.94 -0.27
CA LEU A 291 -6.28 -11.04 -0.09
C LEU A 291 -5.73 -12.40 -0.54
N GLY A 292 -6.56 -13.22 -1.20
CA GLY A 292 -6.16 -14.54 -1.71
C GLY A 292 -5.96 -15.51 -0.56
N GLU A 293 -4.76 -16.05 -0.44
CA GLU A 293 -4.42 -16.99 0.64
C GLU A 293 -4.18 -16.29 2.00
N MET A 294 -4.02 -14.97 2.02
CA MET A 294 -3.81 -14.23 3.26
C MET A 294 -5.12 -14.10 4.04
N PRO A 295 -5.08 -14.22 5.38
CA PRO A 295 -6.28 -14.04 6.18
C PRO A 295 -6.77 -12.60 6.13
N PRO A 296 -8.09 -12.33 6.33
CA PRO A 296 -8.66 -10.99 6.24
C PRO A 296 -8.00 -9.93 7.15
N TYR A 297 -7.46 -10.36 8.29
CA TYR A 297 -6.76 -9.49 9.24
C TYR A 297 -5.29 -9.20 8.85
N ALA A 298 -4.78 -9.76 7.76
CA ALA A 298 -3.41 -9.49 7.30
C ALA A 298 -3.15 -8.00 6.99
N LEU A 299 -4.21 -7.21 6.75
CA LEU A 299 -4.13 -5.77 6.59
C LEU A 299 -3.91 -4.99 7.89
N ALA A 300 -4.12 -5.61 9.05
CA ALA A 300 -3.83 -5.01 10.35
C ALA A 300 -2.33 -4.96 10.59
N ILE A 301 -1.65 -4.09 9.83
CA ILE A 301 -0.22 -3.87 9.86
C ILE A 301 0.13 -2.40 10.09
N ARG A 302 1.35 -2.20 10.55
CA ARG A 302 2.06 -0.94 10.62
C ARG A 302 3.35 -1.06 9.81
N TYR A 303 3.56 -0.09 8.92
CA TYR A 303 4.81 0.08 8.21
C TYR A 303 5.74 1.06 8.92
N THR A 304 6.99 0.65 9.10
CA THR A 304 8.10 1.48 9.54
C THR A 304 9.06 1.67 8.39
N PRO A 305 9.25 2.91 7.88
CA PRO A 305 10.17 3.17 6.79
C PRO A 305 11.62 2.89 7.19
N PRO A 306 12.51 2.61 6.23
CA PRO A 306 13.91 2.37 6.52
C PRO A 306 14.57 3.64 7.08
N ASN A 307 15.50 3.48 8.01
CA ASN A 307 16.32 4.57 8.55
C ASN A 307 17.78 4.33 8.17
N LYS A 308 18.19 4.87 7.01
CA LYS A 308 19.55 4.74 6.49
C LYS A 308 20.61 5.27 7.47
N LYS A 309 20.33 6.35 8.19
CA LYS A 309 21.27 6.92 9.19
C LYS A 309 21.54 5.97 10.35
N LYS A 310 20.58 5.11 10.69
CA LYS A 310 20.68 4.12 11.76
C LYS A 310 20.92 2.69 11.27
N GLY A 311 21.10 2.49 9.96
CA GLY A 311 21.22 1.16 9.36
C GLY A 311 19.99 0.27 9.57
N LEU A 312 18.82 0.85 9.85
CA LEU A 312 17.59 0.07 10.09
C LEU A 312 16.87 -0.15 8.77
N ALA A 313 16.64 -1.43 8.44
CA ALA A 313 15.78 -1.82 7.33
C ALA A 313 14.33 -1.39 7.59
N GLN A 314 13.54 -1.33 6.51
CA GLN A 314 12.10 -1.19 6.62
C GLN A 314 11.50 -2.39 7.37
N ARG A 315 10.35 -2.18 8.03
CA ARG A 315 9.67 -3.25 8.76
C ARG A 315 8.17 -3.14 8.61
N ILE A 316 7.53 -4.25 8.30
CA ILE A 316 6.10 -4.45 8.44
C ILE A 316 5.90 -5.22 9.74
N THR A 317 5.09 -4.69 10.65
CA THR A 317 4.71 -5.36 11.89
C THR A 317 3.20 -5.41 11.99
N PRO A 318 2.62 -6.42 12.65
CA PRO A 318 1.21 -6.38 13.01
C PRO A 318 0.84 -5.10 13.76
N LEU A 319 -0.37 -4.59 13.52
CA LEU A 319 -0.96 -3.46 14.22
C LEU A 319 -1.47 -3.97 15.57
N PRO A 320 -1.02 -3.41 16.72
CA PRO A 320 -1.51 -3.84 18.02
C PRO A 320 -3.02 -3.68 18.14
N PRO A 321 -3.74 -4.51 18.92
CA PRO A 321 -3.23 -5.67 19.63
C PRO A 321 -2.90 -6.79 18.63
N SER A 322 -1.81 -7.49 18.89
CA SER A 322 -1.29 -8.53 17.99
C SER A 322 -0.15 -9.26 18.69
N GLY A 323 0.00 -10.56 18.42
CA GLY A 323 1.02 -11.39 19.11
C GLY A 323 0.74 -11.43 20.60
N ASP A 324 1.72 -11.07 21.43
CA ASP A 324 1.65 -11.29 22.88
C ASP A 324 0.95 -10.16 23.66
N LEU A 325 0.24 -9.27 22.95
CA LEU A 325 -0.55 -8.19 23.56
C LEU A 325 -2.00 -8.63 23.75
N ILE A 326 -2.38 -8.84 25.00
CA ILE A 326 -3.75 -9.25 25.37
C ILE A 326 -4.55 -8.01 25.74
N ILE A 327 -5.68 -7.77 25.07
CA ILE A 327 -6.62 -6.70 25.45
C ILE A 327 -7.20 -7.02 26.84
N VAL A 328 -7.08 -6.07 27.78
CA VAL A 328 -7.64 -6.20 29.13
C VAL A 328 -8.84 -5.28 29.37
N SER A 329 -8.94 -4.18 28.65
CA SER A 329 -10.09 -3.29 28.68
C SER A 329 -10.15 -2.47 27.40
N HIS A 330 -11.34 -2.15 26.92
CA HIS A 330 -11.53 -1.41 25.68
C HIS A 330 -12.81 -0.58 25.72
N VAL A 331 -12.83 0.52 24.97
CA VAL A 331 -13.98 1.42 24.84
C VAL A 331 -13.93 2.12 23.48
N VAL A 332 -15.09 2.43 22.93
CA VAL A 332 -15.22 3.33 21.78
C VAL A 332 -15.47 4.74 22.32
N VAL A 333 -14.80 5.73 21.73
CA VAL A 333 -14.84 7.13 22.17
C VAL A 333 -15.34 8.01 21.04
N ALA A 334 -16.46 8.71 21.25
CA ALA A 334 -16.99 9.69 20.32
C ALA A 334 -16.13 10.98 20.31
N PRO A 335 -16.20 11.82 19.25
CA PRO A 335 -15.38 13.03 19.14
C PRO A 335 -15.50 14.04 20.30
N ASN A 336 -16.64 14.06 20.98
CA ASN A 336 -16.95 14.95 22.11
C ASN A 336 -16.81 14.28 23.50
N GLU A 337 -16.23 13.07 23.55
CA GLU A 337 -16.01 12.32 24.78
C GLU A 337 -14.53 12.29 25.16
N HIS A 338 -14.28 12.14 26.46
CA HIS A 338 -12.94 11.99 26.99
C HIS A 338 -12.71 10.57 27.49
N LEU A 339 -11.52 10.04 27.20
CA LEU A 339 -11.09 8.73 27.69
C LEU A 339 -10.73 8.81 29.17
N VAL A 340 -11.29 7.91 29.97
CA VAL A 340 -11.02 7.79 31.41
C VAL A 340 -10.47 6.41 31.71
N VAL A 341 -9.33 6.36 32.40
CA VAL A 341 -8.73 5.14 32.94
C VAL A 341 -8.97 5.12 34.44
N GLY A 342 -9.56 4.05 34.97
CA GLY A 342 -9.79 3.94 36.41
C GLY A 342 -9.69 2.51 36.92
N ASN A 343 -9.55 2.37 38.23
CA ASN A 343 -9.63 1.08 38.90
C ASN A 343 -11.08 0.82 39.33
N VAL A 344 -11.61 -0.36 38.99
CA VAL A 344 -13.00 -0.75 39.31
C VAL A 344 -13.28 -0.71 40.82
N ASN A 345 -12.28 -1.08 41.63
CA ASN A 345 -12.43 -1.31 43.06
C ASN A 345 -12.09 -0.09 43.93
N HIS A 346 -11.31 0.86 43.42
CA HIS A 346 -10.77 1.97 44.22
C HIS A 346 -11.34 3.36 43.90
N GLY A 347 -12.24 3.48 42.91
CA GLY A 347 -12.87 4.76 42.57
C GLY A 347 -11.94 5.83 41.98
N ASP A 348 -10.61 5.63 42.05
CA ASP A 348 -9.59 6.45 41.42
C ASP A 348 -9.78 6.43 39.89
N LYS A 349 -10.17 7.58 39.33
CA LYS A 349 -10.30 7.81 37.89
C LYS A 349 -9.30 8.86 37.43
N THR A 350 -8.61 8.58 36.33
CA THR A 350 -7.69 9.50 35.68
C THR A 350 -8.21 9.78 34.26
N THR A 351 -8.62 11.02 34.02
CA THR A 351 -8.97 11.48 32.67
C THR A 351 -7.71 11.63 31.85
N ILE A 352 -7.68 11.00 30.69
CA ILE A 352 -6.56 11.08 29.76
C ILE A 352 -6.78 12.27 28.84
N LYS A 353 -6.01 13.33 29.06
CA LYS A 353 -5.99 14.51 28.18
C LYS A 353 -5.33 14.14 26.86
N ASP A 354 -5.94 14.56 25.75
CA ASP A 354 -5.48 14.32 24.38
C ASP A 354 -5.22 12.84 24.08
N PRO A 355 -6.28 12.02 23.92
CA PRO A 355 -6.12 10.59 23.64
C PRO A 355 -5.53 10.35 22.24
N VAL A 356 -5.49 11.38 21.39
CA VAL A 356 -4.80 11.36 20.10
C VAL A 356 -3.30 11.21 20.37
N ASN A 357 -2.68 10.15 19.84
CA ASN A 357 -1.24 9.79 19.92
C ASN A 357 -0.84 8.75 20.98
N LEU A 358 -1.77 8.09 21.65
CA LEU A 358 -1.41 7.13 22.71
C LEU A 358 -0.94 5.77 22.21
N ASN A 359 -0.72 5.56 20.91
CA ASN A 359 -0.38 4.27 20.26
C ASN A 359 0.77 3.49 20.91
N GLY A 360 0.47 2.73 21.97
CA GLY A 360 1.41 1.93 22.73
C GLY A 360 2.11 2.68 23.86
N LYS A 361 1.57 3.81 24.32
CA LYS A 361 2.11 4.54 25.46
C LYS A 361 1.98 3.69 26.71
N LEU A 362 3.10 3.51 27.41
CA LEU A 362 3.10 2.84 28.71
C LEU A 362 2.27 3.67 29.70
N LEU A 363 1.36 3.03 30.44
CA LEU A 363 0.64 3.72 31.52
C LEU A 363 1.62 4.16 32.63
N ASP A 364 1.25 5.23 33.33
CA ASP A 364 2.03 5.74 34.45
C ASP A 364 2.23 4.69 35.54
N ARG A 365 3.36 4.77 36.26
CA ARG A 365 3.77 3.79 37.26
C ARG A 365 2.73 3.55 38.36
N LYS A 366 1.89 4.56 38.69
CA LYS A 366 0.78 4.40 39.66
C LYS A 366 -0.28 3.45 39.13
N LEU A 367 -0.68 3.61 37.86
CA LEU A 367 -1.68 2.79 37.20
C LEU A 367 -1.15 1.38 36.89
N GLN A 368 0.14 1.22 36.57
CA GLN A 368 0.75 -0.10 36.34
C GLN A 368 0.66 -1.05 37.55
N LYS A 369 0.56 -0.50 38.77
CA LYS A 369 0.46 -1.29 40.00
C LYS A 369 -0.97 -1.69 40.35
N GLN A 370 -1.95 -1.11 39.66
CA GLN A 370 -3.36 -1.38 39.92
C GLN A 370 -3.77 -2.64 39.18
N HIS A 371 -4.35 -3.58 39.91
CA HIS A 371 -5.07 -4.71 39.34
C HIS A 371 -6.45 -4.22 38.87
N ASP A 372 -6.96 -4.75 37.76
CA ASP A 372 -8.31 -4.46 37.24
C ASP A 372 -8.54 -3.01 36.80
N LEU A 373 -7.68 -2.52 35.89
CA LEU A 373 -7.92 -1.26 35.19
C LEU A 373 -9.04 -1.40 34.16
N GLN A 374 -9.94 -0.43 34.11
CA GLN A 374 -10.96 -0.30 33.08
C GLN A 374 -10.88 1.05 32.36
N LEU A 375 -11.21 1.01 31.07
CA LEU A 375 -11.50 2.17 30.25
C LEU A 375 -12.99 2.49 30.32
N SER A 376 -13.28 3.79 30.35
CA SER A 376 -14.62 4.34 30.24
C SER A 376 -14.56 5.69 29.51
N VAL A 377 -15.73 6.21 29.14
CA VAL A 377 -15.86 7.54 28.56
C VAL A 377 -16.56 8.48 29.53
N ALA A 378 -16.22 9.77 29.46
CA ALA A 378 -16.93 10.84 30.13
C ALA A 378 -17.33 11.91 29.11
N SER A 379 -18.59 12.36 29.17
CA SER A 379 -19.10 13.42 28.32
C SER A 379 -18.39 14.75 28.61
N GLY A 380 -18.07 15.53 27.57
CA GLY A 380 -17.37 16.81 27.70
C GLY A 380 -18.16 17.95 28.37
N GLU A 381 -19.42 17.74 28.75
CA GLU A 381 -20.24 18.73 29.46
C GLU A 381 -19.87 18.79 30.97
N GLY A 382 -18.70 19.32 31.29
CA GLY A 382 -18.30 19.49 32.70
C GLY A 382 -16.83 19.79 32.99
N TYR A 383 -16.04 20.11 31.97
CA TYR A 383 -14.62 20.48 32.13
C TYR A 383 -14.31 21.85 31.55
#